data_AF-A0A370EW30-F1
#
_entry.id   AF-A0A370EW30-F1
#
_cell.length_a   1.000
_cell.length_b   1.000
_cell.length_c   1.000
_cell.angle_alpha   90.00
_cell.angle_beta   90.00
_cell.angle_gamma   90.00
#
_symmetry.space_group_name_H-M   'P 1'
#
loop_
_entity.id
_entity.type
_entity.pdbx_description
1 polymer ?
#
loop_
_entity_poly.entity_id
_entity_poly.type
_entity_poly.pdbx_seq_one_letter_code
_entity_poly.pdbx_strand_id
1 'polypeptide(L)'
;MKKLLICLLLALAFNMNAQDKSVPLSIKNYELYSILKKGISFKDFPALPETVTEHYVGGELQYTVAETEKFTLKIMADGEFRFKMKKPATTFVEQLYYIRFPNNTVFGYAMQTRKDGVVQVTAYQGDKFVYTGEVKK
;
A
#
# COMPACT_ATOMS: atom_id res chain seq x y z
N MET A 1 -22.58 41.87 8.82
CA MET A 1 -21.98 40.77 9.62
C MET A 1 -21.89 39.41 8.90
N LYS A 2 -22.60 39.16 7.78
CA LYS A 2 -22.49 37.88 7.04
C LYS A 2 -21.15 37.67 6.28
N LYS A 3 -20.49 38.74 5.85
CA LYS A 3 -19.24 38.68 5.06
C LYS A 3 -17.99 38.29 5.87
N LEU A 4 -17.96 38.60 7.17
CA LEU A 4 -16.85 38.22 8.07
C LEU A 4 -16.86 36.72 8.42
N LEU A 5 -18.05 36.12 8.50
CA LEU A 5 -18.22 34.69 8.80
C LEU A 5 -17.68 33.81 7.65
N ILE A 6 -17.88 34.24 6.40
CA ILE A 6 -17.42 33.52 5.21
C ILE A 6 -15.88 33.54 5.12
N CYS A 7 -15.23 34.66 5.45
CA CYS A 7 -13.77 34.73 5.49
C CYS A 7 -13.17 33.89 6.62
N LEU A 8 -13.85 33.79 7.78
CA LEU A 8 -13.40 32.92 8.88
C LEU A 8 -13.56 31.43 8.55
N LEU A 9 -14.66 31.05 7.87
CA LEU A 9 -14.89 29.68 7.39
C LEU A 9 -13.90 29.28 6.29
N LEU A 10 -13.54 30.19 5.39
CA LEU A 10 -12.48 29.97 4.39
C LEU A 10 -11.11 29.79 5.07
N ALA A 11 -10.78 30.60 6.09
CA ALA A 11 -9.53 30.46 6.83
C ALA A 11 -9.42 29.13 7.62
N LEU A 12 -10.55 28.57 8.07
CA LEU A 12 -10.60 27.23 8.66
C LEU A 12 -10.49 26.11 7.61
N ALA A 13 -11.02 26.32 6.39
CA ALA A 13 -10.90 25.36 5.30
C ALA A 13 -9.45 25.19 4.78
N PHE A 14 -8.60 26.22 4.92
CA PHE A 14 -7.20 26.18 4.46
C PHE A 14 -6.23 25.46 5.42
N ASN A 15 -6.68 24.95 6.56
CA ASN A 15 -5.82 24.14 7.46
C ASN A 15 -5.94 22.62 7.24
N MET A 16 -6.70 22.17 6.25
CA MET A 16 -6.69 20.78 5.78
C MET A 16 -5.52 20.51 4.82
N ASN A 17 -4.33 21.05 5.10
CA ASN A 17 -3.18 20.80 4.25
C ASN A 17 -2.71 19.36 4.43
N ALA A 18 -2.42 18.71 3.30
CA ALA A 18 -1.71 17.44 3.33
C ALA A 18 -0.29 17.69 3.89
N GLN A 19 0.15 16.83 4.80
CA GLN A 19 1.47 16.93 5.43
C GLN A 19 2.19 15.59 5.32
N ASP A 20 3.40 15.62 4.78
CA ASP A 20 4.32 14.49 4.78
C ASP A 20 5.31 14.58 5.95
N LYS A 21 5.50 13.47 6.64
CA LYS A 21 6.45 13.34 7.75
C LYS A 21 7.38 12.16 7.54
N SER A 22 8.69 12.39 7.68
CA SER A 22 9.68 11.32 7.69
C SER A 22 9.78 10.76 9.10
N VAL A 23 9.50 9.47 9.28
CA VAL A 23 9.44 8.79 10.59
C VAL A 23 10.07 7.40 10.52
N PRO A 24 10.49 6.81 11.66
CA PRO A 24 10.89 5.41 11.69
C PRO A 24 9.72 4.47 11.34
N LEU A 25 10.02 3.36 10.65
CA LEU A 25 9.05 2.30 10.42
C LEU A 25 8.55 1.74 11.75
N SER A 26 7.23 1.71 11.95
CA SER A 26 6.65 1.18 13.18
C SER A 26 6.98 -0.31 13.37
N ILE A 27 7.21 -0.71 14.62
CA ILE A 27 7.51 -2.11 14.99
C ILE A 27 6.41 -3.04 14.47
N LYS A 28 5.14 -2.65 14.61
CA LYS A 28 3.99 -3.41 14.09
C LYS A 28 4.10 -3.65 12.58
N ASN A 29 4.40 -2.62 11.79
CA ASN A 29 4.51 -2.78 10.34
C ASN A 29 5.73 -3.62 9.95
N TYR A 30 6.83 -3.50 10.69
CA TYR A 30 8.01 -4.37 10.54
C TYR A 30 7.68 -5.84 10.80
N GLU A 31 6.94 -6.14 11.88
CA GLU A 31 6.52 -7.50 12.23
C GLU A 31 5.58 -8.11 11.17
N LEU A 32 4.57 -7.36 10.73
CA LEU A 32 3.66 -7.78 9.66
C LEU A 32 4.40 -8.03 8.34
N TYR A 33 5.32 -7.15 7.99
CA TYR A 33 6.18 -7.35 6.81
C TYR A 33 7.06 -8.60 6.95
N SER A 34 7.57 -8.87 8.15
CA SER A 34 8.35 -10.07 8.45
C SER A 34 7.50 -11.35 8.32
N ILE A 35 6.24 -11.30 8.73
CA ILE A 35 5.27 -12.39 8.48
C ILE A 35 5.07 -12.59 6.97
N LEU A 36 4.84 -11.52 6.22
CA LEU A 36 4.65 -11.60 4.76
C LEU A 36 5.82 -12.30 4.07
N LYS A 37 7.05 -11.90 4.41
CA LYS A 37 8.28 -12.44 3.83
C LYS A 37 8.54 -13.92 4.14
N LYS A 38 7.87 -14.51 5.13
CA LYS A 38 7.93 -15.97 5.36
C LYS A 38 7.19 -16.76 4.27
N GLY A 39 6.25 -16.13 3.56
CA GLY A 39 5.53 -16.74 2.45
C GLY A 39 6.39 -16.90 1.20
N ILE A 40 6.26 -18.02 0.50
CA ILE A 40 7.05 -18.35 -0.70
C ILE A 40 6.94 -17.26 -1.77
N SER A 41 5.76 -16.67 -1.94
CA SER A 41 5.50 -15.62 -2.94
C SER A 41 6.20 -14.30 -2.66
N PHE A 42 6.65 -14.06 -1.42
CA PHE A 42 7.19 -12.76 -0.98
C PHE A 42 8.61 -12.84 -0.42
N LYS A 43 9.21 -14.04 -0.31
CA LYS A 43 10.53 -14.26 0.29
C LYS A 43 11.65 -13.40 -0.33
N ASP A 44 11.56 -13.13 -1.64
CA ASP A 44 12.57 -12.40 -2.41
C ASP A 44 12.34 -10.87 -2.43
N PHE A 45 11.36 -10.38 -1.66
CA PHE A 45 11.14 -8.95 -1.49
C PHE A 45 12.27 -8.36 -0.64
N PRO A 46 12.83 -7.18 -1.02
CA PRO A 46 13.89 -6.53 -0.25
C PRO A 46 13.46 -6.19 1.19
N ALA A 47 14.40 -5.84 2.06
CA ALA A 47 14.03 -5.23 3.35
C ALA A 47 13.34 -3.88 3.11
N LEU A 48 12.44 -3.49 4.03
CA LEU A 48 11.91 -2.12 4.04
C LEU A 48 12.98 -1.17 4.60
N PRO A 49 13.02 0.09 4.15
CA PRO A 49 13.86 1.11 4.76
C PRO A 49 13.46 1.36 6.22
N GLU A 50 14.44 1.72 7.05
CA GLU A 50 14.21 2.08 8.46
C GLU A 50 13.39 3.36 8.61
N THR A 51 13.54 4.28 7.65
CA THR A 51 12.80 5.55 7.60
C THR A 51 11.79 5.51 6.47
N VAL A 52 10.57 5.92 6.78
CA VAL A 52 9.40 5.92 5.88
C VAL A 52 8.70 7.27 5.92
N THR A 53 7.86 7.54 4.92
CA THR A 53 7.10 8.78 4.83
C THR A 53 5.65 8.54 5.21
N GLU A 54 5.16 9.17 6.26
CA GLU A 54 3.73 9.20 6.58
C GLU A 54 3.05 10.39 5.94
N HIS A 55 1.90 10.14 5.31
CA HIS A 55 1.06 11.13 4.67
C HIS A 55 -0.20 11.39 5.50
N TYR A 56 -0.37 12.64 5.94
CA TYR A 56 -1.48 13.09 6.76
C TYR A 56 -2.38 14.04 5.98
N VAL A 57 -3.69 13.99 6.21
CA VAL A 57 -4.67 14.97 5.71
C VAL A 57 -5.57 15.37 6.86
N GLY A 58 -5.70 16.66 7.14
CA GLY A 58 -6.50 17.15 8.28
C GLY A 58 -6.02 16.64 9.64
N GLY A 59 -4.74 16.29 9.76
CA GLY A 59 -4.16 15.70 10.97
C GLY A 59 -4.34 14.19 11.12
N GLU A 60 -5.08 13.54 10.22
CA GLU A 60 -5.28 12.09 10.22
C GLU A 60 -4.30 11.39 9.28
N LEU A 61 -3.66 10.33 9.75
CA LEU A 61 -2.79 9.48 8.94
C LEU A 61 -3.63 8.79 7.87
N GLN A 62 -3.29 9.00 6.60
CA GLN A 62 -3.94 8.34 5.48
C GLN A 62 -3.18 7.09 5.05
N TYR A 63 -1.85 7.19 4.95
CA TYR A 63 -0.98 6.07 4.63
C TYR A 63 0.49 6.35 4.98
N THR A 64 1.26 5.29 5.16
CA THR A 64 2.73 5.31 5.24
C THR A 64 3.31 4.78 3.93
N VAL A 65 4.36 5.41 3.40
CA VAL A 65 5.05 5.01 2.17
C VAL A 65 6.46 4.53 2.50
N ALA A 66 6.78 3.35 2.00
CA ALA A 66 8.14 2.80 1.98
C ALA A 66 8.56 2.56 0.53
N GLU A 67 9.72 3.10 0.16
CA GLU A 67 10.27 3.00 -1.20
C GLU A 67 11.46 2.04 -1.20
N THR A 68 11.44 1.07 -2.12
CA THR A 68 12.56 0.15 -2.36
C THR A 68 12.98 0.18 -3.82
N GLU A 69 14.06 -0.50 -4.17
CA GLU A 69 14.45 -0.68 -5.57
C GLU A 69 13.44 -1.51 -6.39
N LYS A 70 12.67 -2.41 -5.75
CA LYS A 70 11.73 -3.32 -6.43
C LYS A 70 10.31 -2.79 -6.46
N PHE A 71 9.86 -2.10 -5.42
CA PHE A 71 8.47 -1.67 -5.28
C PHE A 71 8.33 -0.39 -4.45
N THR A 72 7.17 0.24 -4.61
CA THR A 72 6.61 1.20 -3.65
C THR A 72 5.58 0.47 -2.80
N LEU A 73 5.69 0.53 -1.47
CA LEU A 73 4.70 0.02 -0.53
C LEU A 73 3.95 1.21 0.09
N LYS A 74 2.63 1.20 0.00
CA LYS A 74 1.75 2.05 0.81
C LYS A 74 1.05 1.20 1.87
N ILE A 75 1.22 1.55 3.14
CA ILE A 75 0.48 0.96 4.25
C ILE A 75 -0.65 1.92 4.57
N MET A 76 -1.87 1.53 4.25
CA MET A 76 -3.06 2.36 4.46
C MET A 76 -3.38 2.48 5.95
N ALA A 77 -4.15 3.51 6.33
CA ALA A 77 -4.59 3.72 7.71
C ALA A 77 -5.33 2.51 8.32
N ASP A 78 -6.02 1.72 7.50
CA ASP A 78 -6.73 0.50 7.91
C ASP A 78 -5.84 -0.75 7.97
N GLY A 79 -4.53 -0.60 7.75
CA GLY A 79 -3.53 -1.66 7.81
C GLY A 79 -3.40 -2.48 6.52
N GLU A 80 -4.05 -2.09 5.42
CA GLU A 80 -3.83 -2.73 4.12
C GLU A 80 -2.48 -2.33 3.51
N PHE A 81 -1.70 -3.32 3.11
CA PHE A 81 -0.43 -3.16 2.41
C PHE A 81 -0.70 -3.19 0.90
N ARG A 82 -0.37 -2.09 0.23
CA ARG A 82 -0.50 -1.92 -1.22
C ARG A 82 0.87 -1.81 -1.85
N PHE A 83 1.27 -2.84 -2.59
CA PHE A 83 2.54 -2.83 -3.31
C PHE A 83 2.31 -2.47 -4.77
N LYS A 84 3.15 -1.59 -5.31
CA LYS A 84 3.29 -1.35 -6.75
C LYS A 84 4.70 -1.71 -7.18
N MET A 85 4.84 -2.75 -8.01
CA MET A 85 6.16 -3.16 -8.51
C MET A 85 6.68 -2.13 -9.51
N LYS A 86 7.92 -1.67 -9.31
CA LYS A 86 8.58 -0.69 -10.21
C LYS A 86 9.05 -1.33 -11.51
N LYS A 87 9.41 -2.61 -11.46
CA LYS A 87 9.88 -3.42 -12.59
C LYS A 87 9.13 -4.76 -12.60
N PRO A 88 7.88 -4.79 -13.11
CA PRO A 88 7.15 -6.05 -13.27
C PRO A 88 7.87 -6.98 -14.26
N ALA A 89 7.56 -8.28 -14.23
CA ALA A 89 8.13 -9.23 -15.18
C ALA A 89 7.78 -8.86 -16.63
N THR A 90 8.60 -9.27 -17.60
CA THR A 90 8.54 -8.81 -19.00
C THR A 90 7.20 -9.02 -19.71
N THR A 91 6.36 -9.93 -19.22
CA THR A 91 5.01 -10.22 -19.70
C THR A 91 3.94 -9.25 -19.19
N PHE A 92 4.22 -8.52 -18.11
CA PHE A 92 3.30 -7.64 -17.42
C PHE A 92 3.68 -6.16 -17.60
N VAL A 93 2.69 -5.30 -17.75
CA VAL A 93 2.86 -3.83 -17.73
C VAL A 93 2.66 -3.25 -16.34
N GLU A 94 1.91 -3.95 -15.49
CA GLU A 94 1.67 -3.54 -14.11
C GLU A 94 1.50 -4.77 -13.22
N GLN A 95 2.01 -4.67 -12.00
CA GLN A 95 1.84 -5.69 -10.97
C GLN A 95 1.59 -5.00 -9.62
N LEU A 96 0.40 -5.21 -9.08
CA LEU A 96 -0.09 -4.64 -7.83
C LEU A 96 -0.41 -5.75 -6.85
N TYR A 97 -0.22 -5.49 -5.56
CA TYR A 97 -0.65 -6.40 -4.49
C TYR A 97 -1.44 -5.62 -3.45
N TYR A 98 -2.46 -6.27 -2.90
CA TYR A 98 -3.33 -5.75 -1.84
C TYR A 98 -3.40 -6.80 -0.75
N ILE A 99 -2.73 -6.57 0.37
CA ILE A 99 -2.51 -7.56 1.42
C ILE A 99 -2.97 -7.01 2.77
N ARG A 100 -3.66 -7.84 3.55
CA ARG A 100 -4.06 -7.58 4.94
C ARG A 100 -3.59 -8.73 5.83
N PHE A 101 -3.60 -8.46 7.14
CA PHE A 101 -3.11 -9.39 8.15
C PHE A 101 -4.12 -9.65 9.28
N PRO A 102 -5.36 -10.08 9.00
CA PRO A 102 -6.28 -10.45 10.08
C PRO A 102 -5.64 -11.58 10.92
N ASN A 103 -5.56 -11.37 12.24
CA ASN A 103 -4.90 -12.28 13.18
C ASN A 103 -3.50 -12.71 12.73
N ASN A 104 -2.69 -11.76 12.24
CA ASN A 104 -1.31 -11.99 11.80
C ASN A 104 -1.19 -13.02 10.66
N THR A 105 -2.26 -13.27 9.93
CA THR A 105 -2.30 -14.21 8.80
C THR A 105 -2.43 -13.44 7.51
N VAL A 106 -1.67 -13.79 6.47
CA VAL A 106 -1.70 -13.11 5.17
C VAL A 106 -3.03 -13.39 4.47
N PHE A 107 -3.73 -12.35 4.05
CA PHE A 107 -4.90 -12.43 3.17
C PHE A 107 -4.81 -11.34 2.12
N GLY A 108 -5.14 -11.64 0.87
CA GLY A 108 -5.15 -10.60 -0.14
C GLY A 108 -5.10 -11.12 -1.56
N TYR A 109 -4.73 -10.26 -2.50
CA TYR A 109 -4.61 -10.63 -3.90
C TYR A 109 -3.55 -9.80 -4.63
N ALA A 110 -3.03 -10.36 -5.72
CA ALA A 110 -2.23 -9.66 -6.71
C ALA A 110 -3.06 -9.44 -7.97
N MET A 111 -2.87 -8.28 -8.60
CA MET A 111 -3.37 -7.98 -9.94
C MET A 111 -2.18 -7.77 -10.86
N GLN A 112 -2.13 -8.55 -11.94
CA GLN A 112 -1.06 -8.53 -12.92
C GLN A 112 -1.66 -8.24 -14.28
N THR A 113 -1.41 -7.04 -14.79
CA THR A 113 -1.91 -6.61 -16.10
C THR A 113 -0.89 -7.01 -17.15
N ARG A 114 -1.28 -7.89 -18.06
CA ARG A 114 -0.47 -8.31 -19.20
C ARG A 114 -0.44 -7.24 -20.29
N LYS A 115 0.54 -7.33 -21.19
CA LYS A 115 0.66 -6.44 -22.36
C LYS A 115 -0.53 -6.52 -23.32
N ASP A 116 -1.26 -7.63 -23.33
CA ASP A 116 -2.47 -7.85 -24.13
C ASP A 116 -3.75 -7.29 -23.46
N GLY A 117 -3.62 -6.62 -22.31
CA GLY A 117 -4.73 -6.01 -21.59
C GLY A 117 -5.49 -6.95 -20.65
N VAL A 118 -5.15 -8.25 -20.62
CA VAL A 118 -5.76 -9.19 -19.69
C VAL A 118 -5.18 -9.01 -18.28
N VAL A 119 -6.07 -9.01 -17.29
CA VAL A 119 -5.70 -8.91 -15.87
C VAL A 119 -5.75 -10.29 -15.25
N GLN A 120 -4.61 -10.78 -14.78
CA GLN A 120 -4.53 -11.97 -13.96
C GLN A 120 -4.69 -11.58 -12.49
N VAL A 121 -5.60 -12.25 -11.78
CA VAL A 121 -5.85 -12.04 -10.35
C VAL A 121 -5.45 -13.29 -9.61
N THR A 122 -4.57 -13.15 -8.63
CA THR A 122 -4.03 -14.25 -7.82
C THR A 122 -4.36 -14.00 -6.35
N ALA A 123 -5.16 -14.85 -5.72
CA ALA A 123 -5.57 -14.71 -4.32
C ALA A 123 -4.64 -15.48 -3.35
N TYR A 124 -4.40 -14.88 -2.18
CA TYR A 124 -3.55 -15.39 -1.10
C TYR A 124 -4.36 -15.57 0.18
N GLN A 125 -4.15 -16.71 0.85
CA GLN A 125 -4.66 -17.00 2.19
C GLN A 125 -3.63 -17.83 2.94
N GLY A 126 -3.09 -17.26 4.03
CA GLY A 126 -1.97 -17.83 4.76
C GLY A 126 -0.71 -17.93 3.90
N ASP A 127 -0.11 -19.11 3.90
CA ASP A 127 1.07 -19.48 3.12
C ASP A 127 0.73 -19.96 1.69
N LYS A 128 -0.56 -20.09 1.38
CA LYS A 128 -1.03 -20.72 0.13
C LYS A 128 -1.60 -19.70 -0.84
N PHE A 129 -1.29 -19.97 -2.10
CA PHE A 129 -2.06 -19.50 -3.24
C PHE A 129 -3.38 -20.26 -3.33
N VAL A 130 -4.49 -19.54 -3.45
CA VAL A 130 -5.85 -20.14 -3.40
C VAL A 130 -6.49 -20.21 -4.78
N TYR A 131 -6.27 -19.20 -5.63
CA TYR A 131 -6.97 -19.09 -6.91
C TYR A 131 -6.29 -18.10 -7.86
N THR A 132 -6.16 -18.46 -9.15
CA THR A 132 -5.81 -17.55 -10.24
C THR A 132 -6.93 -17.54 -11.26
N GLY A 133 -7.44 -16.36 -11.57
CA GLY A 133 -8.41 -16.12 -12.64
C GLY A 133 -7.91 -15.06 -13.60
N GLU A 134 -8.52 -15.02 -14.79
CA GLU A 134 -8.26 -13.98 -15.79
C GLU A 134 -9.51 -13.15 -16.01
N VAL A 135 -9.36 -11.83 -16.03
CA VAL A 135 -10.41 -10.87 -16.39
C VAL A 135 -9.96 -10.20 -17.68
N LYS A 136 -10.73 -10.39 -18.76
CA LYS A 136 -10.55 -9.62 -19.99
C LYS A 136 -11.22 -8.25 -19.81
N LYS A 137 -10.46 -7.20 -20.10
CA LYS A 137 -10.97 -5.84 -20.14
C LYS A 137 -11.74 -5.60 -21.44
#